data_AF-A0A2G1BZ35-F1
#
_entry.id   AF-A0A2G1BZ35-F1
#
_cell.length_a   1.000
_cell.length_b   1.000
_cell.length_c   1.000
_cell.angle_alpha   90.00
_cell.angle_beta   90.00
_cell.angle_gamma   90.00
#
_symmetry.space_group_name_H-M   'P 1'
#
loop_
_entity.id
_entity.type
_entity.pdbx_description
1 polymer ?
#
loop_
_entity_poly.entity_id
_entity_poly.type
_entity_poly.pdbx_seq_one_letter_code
_entity_poly.pdbx_strand_id
1 'polypeptide(L)'
;MTLNNHGSDIDVVHKYNHVELKGWVDQLQYVNKEIDNLLSLHEHSLINKAISEQTLKLFSERKKINNELYKTVLSYSNTYVNVAECDDIQCDMAYLGEYDRLRENYHNNLEAYQKLKDKFFEEVLLKE
;
A
#
# COMPACT_ATOMS: atom_id res chain seq x y z
N MET A 1 18.46 30.15 -24.45
CA MET A 1 18.40 28.67 -24.48
C MET A 1 17.20 28.28 -23.63
N THR A 2 16.28 27.52 -24.21
CA THR A 2 14.85 27.44 -23.86
C THR A 2 14.57 26.63 -22.59
N LEU A 3 13.99 27.28 -21.58
CA LEU A 3 13.57 26.71 -20.28
C LEU A 3 12.04 26.51 -20.19
N ASN A 4 11.32 26.41 -21.32
CA ASN A 4 9.84 26.46 -21.32
C ASN A 4 9.14 25.12 -21.59
N ASN A 5 9.85 23.99 -21.59
CA ASN A 5 9.24 22.67 -21.81
C ASN A 5 9.53 21.63 -20.70
N HIS A 6 10.45 21.92 -19.77
CA HIS A 6 10.78 20.97 -18.69
C HIS A 6 9.81 21.06 -17.50
N GLY A 7 9.22 22.22 -17.24
CA GLY A 7 8.20 22.39 -16.20
C GLY A 7 6.93 21.58 -16.46
N SER A 8 6.48 21.49 -17.73
CA SER A 8 5.25 20.76 -18.03
C SER A 8 5.38 19.25 -17.84
N ASP A 9 6.53 18.68 -18.16
CA ASP A 9 6.72 17.22 -18.07
C ASP A 9 6.81 16.76 -16.61
N ILE A 10 7.50 17.54 -15.76
CA ILE A 10 7.61 17.23 -14.33
C ILE A 10 6.28 17.45 -13.59
N ASP A 11 5.55 18.51 -13.95
CA ASP A 11 4.19 18.77 -13.42
C ASP A 11 3.23 17.62 -13.73
N VAL A 12 3.31 17.07 -14.94
CA VAL A 12 2.52 15.91 -15.35
C VAL A 12 2.88 14.68 -14.50
N VAL A 13 4.18 14.42 -14.28
CA VAL A 13 4.64 13.32 -13.42
C VAL A 13 4.10 13.50 -11.99
N HIS A 14 4.22 14.69 -11.40
CA HIS A 14 3.70 14.95 -10.05
C HIS A 14 2.18 14.77 -9.96
N LYS A 15 1.44 15.20 -10.99
CA LYS A 15 -0.01 14.98 -11.05
C LYS A 15 -0.37 13.49 -11.07
N TYR A 16 0.34 12.68 -11.87
CA TYR A 16 0.13 11.23 -11.89
C TYR A 16 0.47 10.59 -10.54
N ASN A 17 1.62 10.92 -9.96
CA ASN A 17 2.06 10.40 -8.67
C ASN A 17 1.06 10.72 -7.55
N HIS A 18 0.49 11.92 -7.54
CA HIS A 18 -0.53 12.29 -6.54
C HIS A 18 -1.81 11.45 -6.68
N VAL A 19 -2.26 11.18 -7.92
CA VAL A 19 -3.41 10.28 -8.14
C VAL A 19 -3.08 8.86 -7.70
N GLU A 20 -1.88 8.38 -8.02
CA GLU A 20 -1.44 7.03 -7.67
C GLU A 20 -1.31 6.84 -6.14
N LEU A 21 -0.77 7.83 -5.42
CA LEU A 21 -0.71 7.84 -3.95
C LEU A 21 -2.08 7.68 -3.31
N LYS A 22 -3.12 8.35 -3.83
CA LYS A 22 -4.50 8.18 -3.35
C LYS A 22 -5.00 6.75 -3.57
N GLY A 23 -4.71 6.18 -4.74
CA GLY A 23 -5.01 4.78 -5.03
C GLY A 23 -4.32 3.81 -4.05
N TRP A 24 -3.07 4.08 -3.69
CA TRP A 24 -2.36 3.28 -2.69
C TRP A 24 -2.99 3.40 -1.29
N VAL A 25 -3.40 4.60 -0.88
CA VAL A 25 -4.12 4.81 0.39
C VAL A 25 -5.38 3.95 0.45
N ASP A 26 -6.21 4.01 -0.60
CA ASP A 26 -7.46 3.26 -0.68
C ASP A 26 -7.20 1.74 -0.63
N GLN A 27 -6.20 1.26 -1.38
CA GLN A 27 -5.84 -0.15 -1.41
C GLN A 27 -5.29 -0.65 -0.07
N LEU A 28 -4.43 0.12 0.60
CA LEU A 28 -3.90 -0.23 1.92
C LEU A 28 -5.00 -0.24 2.98
N GLN A 29 -5.95 0.70 2.91
CA GLN A 29 -7.14 0.68 3.77
C GLN A 29 -7.99 -0.56 3.52
N TYR A 30 -8.20 -0.92 2.25
CA TYR A 30 -8.92 -2.13 1.87
C TYR A 30 -8.24 -3.38 2.42
N VAL A 31 -6.91 -3.51 2.32
CA VAL A 31 -6.16 -4.65 2.85
C VAL A 31 -6.39 -4.82 4.36
N ASN A 32 -6.40 -3.73 5.14
CA ASN A 32 -6.71 -3.81 6.58
C ASN A 32 -8.10 -4.41 6.83
N LYS A 33 -9.11 -3.95 6.07
CA LYS A 33 -10.47 -4.45 6.15
C LYS A 33 -10.58 -5.91 5.69
N GLU A 34 -9.89 -6.28 4.63
CA GLU A 34 -9.88 -7.65 4.11
C GLU A 34 -9.25 -8.61 5.12
N ILE A 35 -8.16 -8.24 5.78
CA ILE A 35 -7.56 -9.02 6.87
C ILE A 35 -8.57 -9.24 8.01
N ASP A 36 -9.27 -8.19 8.44
CA ASP A 36 -10.29 -8.31 9.49
C ASP A 36 -11.41 -9.26 9.10
N ASN A 37 -11.91 -9.13 7.87
CA ASN A 37 -12.94 -10.03 7.38
C ASN A 37 -12.47 -11.49 7.36
N LEU A 38 -11.24 -11.77 6.88
CA LEU A 38 -10.69 -13.13 6.81
C LEU A 38 -10.54 -13.75 8.22
N LEU A 39 -10.08 -12.97 9.19
CA LEU A 39 -9.98 -13.42 10.59
C LEU A 39 -11.37 -13.66 11.20
N SER A 40 -12.34 -12.77 10.96
CA SER A 40 -13.71 -12.95 11.44
C SER A 40 -14.41 -14.15 10.82
N LEU A 41 -14.15 -14.48 9.55
CA LEU A 41 -14.68 -15.71 8.92
C LEU A 41 -14.24 -16.98 9.66
N HIS A 42 -13.00 -16.99 10.15
CA HIS A 42 -12.48 -18.07 10.97
C HIS A 42 -13.10 -18.07 12.38
N GLU A 43 -13.14 -16.91 13.06
CA GLU A 43 -13.69 -16.78 14.42
C GLU A 43 -15.16 -17.19 14.53
N HIS A 44 -15.95 -16.92 13.48
CA HIS A 44 -17.37 -17.28 13.43
C HIS A 44 -17.63 -18.70 12.90
N SER A 45 -16.60 -19.54 12.75
CA SER A 45 -16.70 -20.91 12.24
C SER A 45 -17.41 -21.01 10.89
N LEU A 46 -17.38 -19.94 10.08
CA LEU A 46 -17.93 -19.95 8.72
C LEU A 46 -17.03 -20.76 7.77
N ILE A 47 -15.82 -21.07 8.24
CA ILE A 47 -14.88 -21.99 7.63
C ILE A 47 -14.83 -23.25 8.48
N ASN A 48 -15.28 -24.38 7.92
CA ASN A 48 -15.30 -25.68 8.61
C ASN A 48 -13.93 -26.37 8.75
N LYS A 49 -12.83 -25.64 8.51
CA LYS A 49 -11.45 -26.14 8.59
C LYS A 49 -10.62 -25.30 9.53
N ALA A 50 -9.75 -25.98 10.28
CA ALA A 50 -8.79 -25.33 11.16
C ALA A 50 -7.73 -24.61 10.31
N ILE A 51 -7.63 -23.30 10.49
CA ILE A 51 -6.50 -22.50 10.00
C ILE A 51 -5.39 -22.59 11.04
N SER A 52 -4.14 -22.70 10.59
CA SER A 52 -3.02 -22.84 11.52
C SER A 52 -2.85 -21.58 12.39
N GLU A 53 -2.53 -21.77 13.68
CA GLU A 53 -2.24 -20.65 14.60
C GLU A 53 -1.11 -19.75 14.05
N GLN A 54 -0.14 -20.36 13.35
CA GLN A 54 0.93 -19.63 12.67
C GLN A 54 0.37 -18.68 11.61
N THR A 55 -0.55 -19.15 10.76
CA THR A 55 -1.17 -18.31 9.72
C THR A 55 -1.99 -17.17 10.34
N LEU A 56 -2.74 -17.42 11.41
CA LEU A 56 -3.47 -16.37 12.15
C LEU A 56 -2.51 -15.32 12.73
N LYS A 57 -1.39 -15.75 13.32
CA LYS A 57 -0.35 -14.84 13.84
C LYS A 57 0.25 -13.97 12.72
N LEU A 58 0.55 -14.56 11.57
CA LEU A 58 1.08 -13.83 10.41
C LEU A 58 0.10 -12.76 9.90
N PHE A 59 -1.22 -13.01 9.94
CA PHE A 59 -2.21 -11.97 9.60
C PHE A 59 -2.20 -10.81 10.58
N SER A 60 -2.08 -11.08 11.90
CA SER A 60 -1.96 -10.04 12.91
C SER A 60 -0.73 -9.16 12.69
N GLU A 61 0.42 -9.79 12.42
CA GLU A 61 1.68 -9.08 12.09
C GLU A 61 1.54 -8.29 10.78
N ARG A 62 0.97 -8.91 9.74
CA ARG A 62 0.75 -8.26 8.44
C ARG A 62 -0.15 -7.04 8.55
N LYS A 63 -1.20 -7.10 9.37
CA LYS A 63 -2.10 -5.96 9.61
C LYS A 63 -1.37 -4.79 10.25
N LYS A 64 -0.48 -5.04 11.22
CA LYS A 64 0.33 -3.98 11.84
C LYS A 64 1.22 -3.28 10.82
N ILE A 65 1.97 -4.07 10.04
CA ILE A 65 2.86 -3.56 8.99
C ILE A 65 2.07 -2.76 7.94
N ASN A 66 0.95 -3.30 7.46
CA ASN A 66 0.11 -2.64 6.48
C ASN A 66 -0.48 -1.32 7.02
N ASN A 67 -0.91 -1.30 8.29
CA ASN A 67 -1.46 -0.09 8.92
C ASN A 67 -0.39 0.99 9.18
N GLU A 68 0.84 0.61 9.48
CA GLU A 68 1.97 1.55 9.58
C GLU A 68 2.24 2.18 8.21
N LEU A 69 2.35 1.36 7.15
CA LEU A 69 2.54 1.86 5.79
C LEU A 69 1.38 2.73 5.33
N TYR A 70 0.12 2.34 5.61
CA TYR A 70 -1.07 3.13 5.33
C TYR A 70 -0.96 4.55 5.91
N LYS A 71 -0.57 4.68 7.18
CA LYS A 71 -0.42 5.99 7.84
C LYS A 71 0.67 6.82 7.17
N THR A 72 1.81 6.20 6.85
CA THR A 72 2.92 6.88 6.16
C THR A 72 2.51 7.38 4.78
N VAL A 73 1.91 6.51 3.96
CA VAL A 73 1.46 6.86 2.60
C VAL A 73 0.34 7.90 2.64
N LEU A 74 -0.62 7.78 3.57
CA LEU A 74 -1.67 8.79 3.76
C LEU A 74 -1.10 10.15 4.14
N SER A 75 -0.17 10.18 5.11
CA SER A 75 0.47 11.43 5.51
C SER A 75 1.21 12.07 4.33
N TYR A 76 1.98 11.27 3.59
CA TYR A 76 2.72 11.76 2.45
C TYR A 76 1.81 12.23 1.31
N SER A 77 0.75 11.47 1.00
CA SER A 77 -0.27 11.86 0.02
C SER A 77 -0.93 13.19 0.37
N ASN A 78 -1.20 13.44 1.66
CA ASN A 78 -1.79 14.69 2.11
C ASN A 78 -0.83 15.89 1.98
N THR A 79 0.48 15.66 2.12
CA THR A 79 1.49 16.72 1.94
C THR A 79 1.96 16.87 0.50
N TYR A 80 1.70 15.89 -0.37
CA TYR A 80 2.20 15.87 -1.75
C TYR A 80 1.68 17.04 -2.61
N VAL A 81 0.52 17.61 -2.26
CA VAL A 81 -0.01 18.83 -2.89
C VAL A 81 0.98 20.00 -2.85
N ASN A 82 1.85 20.06 -1.83
CA ASN A 82 2.83 21.13 -1.67
C ASN A 82 3.97 21.06 -2.70
N VAL A 83 4.06 20.00 -3.51
CA VAL A 83 5.04 19.93 -4.61
C VAL A 83 4.82 21.03 -5.65
N ALA A 84 3.60 21.57 -5.77
CA ALA A 84 3.31 22.71 -6.63
C ALA A 84 4.01 24.01 -6.19
N GLU A 85 4.60 24.04 -4.99
CA GLU A 85 5.37 25.16 -4.46
C GLU A 85 6.88 25.04 -4.74
N CYS A 86 7.35 23.92 -5.32
CA CYS A 86 8.76 23.75 -5.67
C CYS A 86 9.19 24.74 -6.76
N ASP A 87 10.28 25.47 -6.51
CA ASP A 87 10.87 26.45 -7.43
C ASP A 87 12.22 26.00 -8.01
N ASP A 88 12.74 24.87 -7.55
CA ASP A 88 13.95 24.25 -8.03
C ASP A 88 13.84 22.72 -8.17
N ILE A 89 14.77 22.16 -8.96
CA ILE A 89 14.85 20.73 -9.24
C ILE A 89 15.15 19.92 -7.98
N GLN A 90 15.83 20.51 -6.99
CA GLN A 90 16.18 19.79 -5.77
C GLN A 90 14.93 19.47 -4.93
N CYS A 91 13.99 20.41 -4.88
CA CYS A 91 12.68 20.23 -4.26
C CYS A 91 11.88 19.12 -4.97
N ASP A 92 11.76 19.18 -6.30
CA ASP A 92 11.05 18.16 -7.08
C ASP A 92 11.64 16.76 -6.86
N MET A 93 12.97 16.65 -6.93
CA MET A 93 13.69 15.38 -6.74
C MET A 93 13.50 14.80 -5.33
N ALA A 94 13.33 15.64 -4.31
CA ALA A 94 13.04 15.15 -2.96
C ALA A 94 11.66 14.48 -2.89
N TYR A 95 10.64 15.07 -3.54
CA TYR A 95 9.32 14.43 -3.65
C TYR A 95 9.38 13.16 -4.50
N LEU A 96 10.05 13.18 -5.65
CA LEU A 96 10.17 11.98 -6.49
C LEU A 96 10.90 10.83 -5.78
N GLY A 97 11.95 11.13 -5.03
CA GLY A 97 12.70 10.12 -4.27
C GLY A 97 11.87 9.47 -3.16
N GLU A 98 11.12 10.27 -2.39
CA GLU A 98 10.24 9.73 -1.34
C GLU A 98 9.06 8.94 -1.95
N TYR A 99 8.51 9.42 -3.06
CA TYR A 99 7.51 8.68 -3.83
C TYR A 99 8.01 7.30 -4.26
N ASP A 100 9.19 7.22 -4.87
CA ASP A 100 9.78 5.96 -5.34
C ASP A 100 10.04 4.98 -4.19
N ARG A 101 10.53 5.48 -3.05
CA ARG A 101 10.71 4.68 -1.83
C ARG A 101 9.39 4.10 -1.34
N LEU A 102 8.33 4.91 -1.30
CA LEU A 102 7.01 4.45 -0.88
C LEU A 102 6.38 3.48 -1.88
N ARG A 103 6.62 3.67 -3.19
CA ARG A 103 6.16 2.74 -4.25
C ARG A 103 6.70 1.35 -4.04
N GLU A 104 8.00 1.23 -3.75
CA GLU A 104 8.65 -0.06 -3.49
C GLU A 104 8.06 -0.72 -2.23
N ASN A 105 7.94 0.04 -1.14
CA ASN A 105 7.33 -0.46 0.10
C ASN A 105 5.89 -0.92 -0.11
N TYR A 106 5.11 -0.17 -0.90
CA TYR A 106 3.74 -0.52 -1.27
C TYR A 106 3.67 -1.84 -2.05
N HIS A 107 4.48 -1.99 -3.10
CA HIS A 107 4.54 -3.22 -3.90
C HIS A 107 4.93 -4.43 -3.04
N ASN A 108 6.01 -4.31 -2.28
CA ASN A 108 6.51 -5.39 -1.42
C ASN A 108 5.47 -5.79 -0.35
N ASN A 109 4.74 -4.81 0.20
CA ASN A 109 3.69 -5.08 1.17
C ASN A 109 2.50 -5.82 0.54
N LEU A 110 2.06 -5.41 -0.66
CA LEU A 110 0.98 -6.08 -1.37
C LEU A 110 1.34 -7.52 -1.75
N GLU A 111 2.54 -7.74 -2.27
CA GLU A 111 3.01 -9.09 -2.63
C GLU A 111 3.05 -10.00 -1.38
N ALA A 112 3.59 -9.50 -0.27
CA ALA A 112 3.63 -10.25 0.98
C ALA A 112 2.22 -10.56 1.53
N TYR A 113 1.29 -9.62 1.39
CA TYR A 113 -0.10 -9.83 1.75
C TYR A 113 -0.78 -10.88 0.86
N GLN A 114 -0.60 -10.79 -0.46
CA GLN A 114 -1.15 -11.75 -1.43
C GLN A 114 -0.67 -13.16 -1.14
N LYS A 115 0.64 -13.37 -0.94
CA LYS A 115 1.20 -14.68 -0.57
C LYS A 115 0.59 -15.26 0.70
N LEU A 116 0.37 -14.42 1.72
CA LEU A 116 -0.28 -14.85 2.96
C LEU A 116 -1.76 -15.21 2.74
N LYS A 117 -2.45 -14.44 1.89
CA LYS A 117 -3.84 -14.72 1.51
C LYS A 117 -3.97 -16.02 0.72
N ASP A 118 -3.04 -16.29 -0.19
CA ASP A 118 -3.00 -17.53 -0.95
C ASP A 118 -2.78 -18.72 -0.03
N LYS A 119 -1.82 -18.63 0.91
CA LYS A 119 -1.60 -19.66 1.95
C LYS A 119 -2.86 -19.93 2.77
N PHE A 120 -3.58 -18.87 3.16
CA PHE A 120 -4.86 -19.01 3.87
C PHE A 120 -5.86 -19.80 3.03
N PHE A 121 -6.02 -19.45 1.75
CA PHE A 121 -6.95 -20.15 0.88
C PHE A 121 -6.53 -21.60 0.61
N GLU A 122 -5.24 -21.90 0.53
CA GLU A 122 -4.73 -23.27 0.47
C GLU A 122 -5.19 -24.06 1.70
N GLU A 123 -4.94 -23.56 2.92
CA GLU A 123 -5.37 -24.22 4.17
C GLU A 123 -6.90 -24.44 4.21
N VAL A 124 -7.68 -23.47 3.74
CA VAL A 124 -9.15 -23.54 3.75
C VAL A 124 -9.73 -24.42 2.64
N LEU A 125 -9.12 -24.43 1.46
CA LEU A 125 -9.66 -25.11 0.27
C LEU A 125 -9.09 -26.51 0.03
N LEU A 126 -7.98 -26.89 0.68
CA LEU A 126 -7.38 -28.23 0.56
C LEU A 126 -8.41 -29.32 0.85
N LYS A 127 -8.91 -30.01 -0.17
CA LYS A 127 -9.81 -31.16 0.00
C LYS A 127 -9.00 -32.29 0.64
N GLU A 128 -9.53 -32.85 1.73
CA GLU A 128 -9.09 -34.15 2.27
C GLU A 128 -9.19 -35.23 1.18
#